data_AF-M3FL54-F1
#
_entry.id   AF-M3FL54-F1
#
_cell.length_a   1.000
_cell.length_b   1.000
_cell.length_c   1.000
_cell.angle_alpha   90.00
_cell.angle_beta   90.00
_cell.angle_gamma   90.00
#
_symmetry.space_group_name_H-M   'P 1'
#
loop_
_entity.id
_entity.type
_entity.pdbx_description
1 polymer ?
#
loop_
_entity_poly.entity_id
_entity_poly.type
_entity_poly.pdbx_seq_one_letter_code
_entity_poly.pdbx_strand_id
1 'polypeptide(L)'
;MYIDEYSLRYVSPALILAPFLLLSMTEFPKRTLTLTIFLLFLLFLFIGQKTAQNIENSLYRLFQTVPQEAQCVDEISEKTPISLVISDFWTAKRIRVFSKKKIQSIHVTYRTLEGSHTISNREWYLKDYPGTVAVFTQGLGENRIQEIYGTPSGKTQCGELRIYLYADFRKIGQILRKPFQKTK
;
A
#
# COMPACT_ATOMS: atom_id res chain seq x y z
N MET A 1 -12.62 -5.58 -12.33
CA MET A 1 -13.11 -6.24 -11.12
C MET A 1 -11.88 -6.64 -10.31
N TYR A 2 -11.57 -5.91 -9.24
CA TYR A 2 -10.36 -6.12 -8.43
C TYR A 2 -10.60 -7.29 -7.48
N ILE A 3 -9.88 -8.40 -7.67
CA ILE A 3 -9.81 -9.46 -6.68
C ILE A 3 -8.76 -9.00 -5.67
N ASP A 4 -9.22 -8.39 -4.58
CA ASP A 4 -8.38 -7.91 -3.49
C ASP A 4 -7.83 -9.12 -2.71
N GLU A 5 -6.60 -9.02 -2.20
CA GLU A 5 -5.91 -10.06 -1.42
C GLU A 5 -6.73 -10.56 -0.20
N TYR A 6 -7.74 -9.77 0.19
CA TYR A 6 -8.72 -10.10 1.22
C TYR A 6 -9.72 -11.19 0.81
N SER A 7 -10.11 -11.32 -0.46
CA SER A 7 -11.07 -12.35 -0.88
C SER A 7 -10.51 -13.77 -0.75
N LEU A 8 -9.19 -13.93 -0.96
CA LEU A 8 -8.48 -15.19 -0.76
C LEU A 8 -8.50 -15.67 0.69
N ARG A 9 -8.53 -14.74 1.67
CA ARG A 9 -8.64 -15.09 3.10
C ARG A 9 -9.97 -15.76 3.44
N TYR A 10 -11.03 -15.49 2.69
CA TYR A 10 -12.34 -16.12 2.89
C TYR A 10 -12.46 -17.50 2.22
N VAL A 11 -11.62 -17.80 1.22
CA VAL A 11 -11.59 -19.10 0.53
C VAL A 11 -10.59 -20.07 1.16
N SER A 12 -9.55 -19.53 1.83
CA SER A 12 -8.49 -20.30 2.49
C SER A 12 -9.01 -21.36 3.50
N PRO A 13 -10.02 -21.08 4.35
CA PRO A 13 -10.53 -22.08 5.30
C PRO A 13 -11.17 -23.28 4.60
N ALA A 14 -11.85 -23.07 3.48
CA ALA A 14 -12.52 -24.14 2.74
C ALA A 14 -11.52 -25.11 2.11
N LEU A 15 -10.39 -24.61 1.60
CA LEU A 15 -9.33 -25.44 1.02
C LEU A 15 -8.56 -26.25 2.06
N ILE A 16 -8.42 -25.73 3.29
CA ILE A 16 -7.76 -26.44 4.40
C ILE A 16 -8.68 -27.50 5.00
N LEU A 17 -10.00 -27.25 5.06
CA LEU A 17 -10.96 -28.17 5.69
C LEU A 17 -11.42 -29.31 4.77
N ALA A 18 -11.42 -29.12 3.45
CA ALA A 18 -11.87 -30.13 2.48
C ALA A 18 -11.14 -31.51 2.60
N PRO A 19 -9.81 -31.59 2.78
CA PRO A 19 -9.11 -32.86 2.96
C PRO A 19 -9.47 -33.58 4.26
N PHE A 20 -9.72 -32.83 5.34
CA PHE A 20 -10.12 -33.41 6.63
C PHE A 20 -11.55 -33.95 6.60
N LEU A 21 -12.45 -33.26 5.89
CA LEU A 21 -13.82 -33.73 5.65
C LEU A 21 -13.86 -34.98 4.76
N LEU A 22 -12.94 -35.11 3.81
CA LEU A 22 -12.80 -36.33 2.99
C LEU A 22 -12.27 -37.53 3.79
N LEU A 23 -11.46 -37.30 4.83
CA LEU A 23 -10.97 -38.35 5.73
C LEU A 23 -12.02 -38.82 6.75
N SER A 24 -12.98 -37.97 7.13
CA SER A 24 -14.04 -38.34 8.09
C SER A 24 -15.16 -39.18 7.49
N MET A 25 -15.18 -39.38 6.17
CA MET A 25 -16.12 -40.27 5.50
C MET A 25 -15.57 -41.71 5.50
N THR A 26 -16.01 -42.49 6.49
CA THR A 26 -15.48 -43.82 6.84
C THR A 26 -15.93 -44.97 5.92
N GLU A 27 -16.64 -44.69 4.82
CA GLU A 27 -17.26 -45.72 3.95
C GLU A 27 -16.70 -45.76 2.51
N PHE A 28 -15.52 -45.19 2.24
CA PHE A 28 -14.94 -45.28 0.89
C PHE A 28 -14.27 -46.63 0.64
N PRO A 29 -14.69 -47.41 -0.39
CA PRO A 29 -14.16 -48.75 -0.68
C PRO A 29 -12.69 -48.77 -1.16
N LYS A 30 -12.05 -47.60 -1.28
CA LYS A 30 -10.67 -47.42 -1.78
C LYS A 30 -9.83 -46.60 -0.81
N ARG A 31 -9.73 -47.06 0.44
CA ARG A 31 -8.97 -46.45 1.54
C ARG A 31 -7.50 -46.15 1.21
N THR A 32 -6.88 -46.95 0.33
CA THR A 32 -5.51 -46.71 -0.14
C THR A 32 -5.42 -45.54 -1.11
N LEU A 33 -6.45 -45.29 -1.93
CA LEU A 33 -6.53 -44.16 -2.86
C LEU A 33 -6.73 -42.84 -2.10
N THR A 34 -7.55 -42.83 -1.05
CA THR A 34 -7.76 -41.62 -0.24
C THR A 34 -6.50 -41.24 0.53
N LEU A 35 -5.76 -42.22 1.05
CA LEU A 35 -4.46 -42.02 1.69
C LEU A 35 -3.40 -41.46 0.73
N THR A 36 -3.33 -41.96 -0.50
CA THR A 36 -2.37 -41.42 -1.49
C THR A 36 -2.72 -40.01 -1.93
N ILE A 37 -4.00 -39.69 -2.11
CA ILE A 37 -4.45 -38.32 -2.40
C ILE A 37 -4.13 -37.38 -1.23
N PHE A 38 -4.34 -37.82 0.01
CA PHE A 38 -4.02 -37.03 1.20
C PHE A 38 -2.51 -36.78 1.35
N LEU A 39 -1.67 -37.79 1.11
CA LEU A 39 -0.21 -37.64 1.13
C LEU A 39 0.29 -36.73 0.00
N LEU A 40 -0.28 -36.83 -1.21
CA LEU A 40 -0.01 -35.91 -2.31
C LEU A 40 -0.40 -34.47 -1.95
N PHE A 41 -1.56 -34.29 -1.32
CA PHE A 41 -2.02 -32.99 -0.84
C PHE A 41 -1.05 -32.39 0.19
N LEU A 42 -0.60 -33.18 1.18
CA LEU A 42 0.38 -32.74 2.17
C LEU A 42 1.73 -32.38 1.51
N LEU A 43 2.19 -33.17 0.55
CA LEU A 43 3.41 -32.88 -0.22
C LEU A 43 3.29 -31.56 -0.99
N PHE A 44 2.16 -31.32 -1.67
CA PHE A 44 1.89 -30.04 -2.34
C PHE A 44 1.82 -28.87 -1.35
N LEU A 45 1.27 -29.08 -0.15
CA LEU A 45 1.21 -28.06 0.89
C LEU A 45 2.61 -27.69 1.42
N PHE A 46 3.46 -28.70 1.65
CA PHE A 46 4.85 -28.51 2.07
C PHE A 46 5.73 -27.86 1.00
N ILE A 47 5.51 -28.20 -0.27
CA ILE A 47 6.18 -27.55 -1.41
C ILE A 47 5.69 -26.11 -1.55
N GLY A 48 4.37 -25.88 -1.46
CA GLY A 48 3.74 -24.56 -1.54
C GLY A 48 4.18 -23.60 -0.44
N GLN A 49 4.42 -24.09 0.79
CA GLN A 49 4.91 -23.26 1.90
C GLN A 49 6.30 -22.67 1.64
N LYS A 50 7.17 -23.33 0.87
CA LYS A 50 8.51 -22.81 0.56
C LYS A 50 8.52 -21.76 -0.55
N THR A 51 7.43 -21.63 -1.31
CA THR A 51 7.43 -20.88 -2.58
C THR A 51 6.42 -19.72 -2.61
N ALA A 52 5.41 -19.73 -1.75
CA ALA A 52 4.26 -18.82 -1.84
C ALA A 52 4.58 -17.34 -1.65
N GLN A 53 5.62 -16.96 -0.90
CA GLN A 53 5.75 -15.56 -0.51
C GLN A 53 6.40 -14.65 -1.58
N ASN A 54 7.05 -15.22 -2.61
CA ASN A 54 7.90 -14.43 -3.52
C ASN A 54 7.58 -14.59 -5.03
N ILE A 55 7.16 -15.76 -5.51
CA ILE A 55 6.93 -15.99 -6.95
C ILE A 55 5.58 -15.42 -7.40
N GLU A 56 4.54 -15.57 -6.58
CA GLU A 56 3.20 -15.10 -6.91
C GLU A 56 3.18 -13.56 -6.97
N ASN A 57 3.77 -12.89 -5.99
CA ASN A 57 3.96 -11.43 -5.99
C ASN A 57 4.81 -10.92 -7.17
N SER A 58 5.75 -11.71 -7.67
CA SER A 58 6.60 -11.38 -8.82
C SER A 58 5.81 -11.42 -10.13
N LEU A 59 5.04 -12.50 -10.36
CA LEU A 59 4.22 -12.66 -11.56
C LEU A 59 3.04 -11.67 -11.60
N TYR A 60 2.35 -11.45 -10.48
CA TYR A 60 1.29 -10.43 -10.43
C TYR A 60 1.81 -9.01 -10.62
N ARG A 61 3.03 -8.68 -10.16
CA ARG A 61 3.69 -7.40 -10.46
C ARG A 61 4.08 -7.27 -11.92
N LEU A 62 4.41 -8.36 -12.61
CA LEU A 62 4.80 -8.33 -14.02
C LEU A 62 3.64 -7.93 -14.94
N PHE A 63 2.41 -8.29 -14.59
CA PHE A 63 1.20 -7.99 -15.39
C PHE A 63 0.41 -6.76 -14.91
N GLN A 64 0.83 -6.10 -13.83
CA GLN A 64 0.17 -4.89 -13.34
C GLN A 64 0.72 -3.65 -14.06
N THR A 65 -0.15 -2.94 -14.77
CA THR A 65 0.13 -1.58 -15.24
C THR A 65 0.41 -0.70 -14.02
N VAL A 66 1.63 -0.15 -13.93
CA VAL A 66 2.02 0.74 -12.84
C VAL A 66 1.09 1.96 -12.89
N PRO A 67 0.36 2.30 -11.81
CA PRO A 67 -0.51 3.45 -11.80
C PRO A 67 0.24 4.76 -12.06
N GLN A 68 -0.42 5.70 -12.73
CA GLN A 68 0.17 6.96 -13.16
C GLN A 68 0.81 7.72 -11.99
N GLU A 69 0.14 7.84 -10.84
CA GLU A 69 0.66 8.54 -9.67
C GLU A 69 2.00 7.96 -9.16
N ALA A 70 2.19 6.65 -9.27
CA ALA A 70 3.43 6.00 -8.86
C ALA A 70 4.56 6.28 -9.86
N GLN A 71 4.26 6.23 -11.17
CA GLN A 71 5.20 6.62 -12.22
C GLN A 71 5.62 8.09 -12.08
N CYS A 72 4.67 8.99 -11.86
CA CYS A 72 4.92 10.42 -11.69
C CYS A 72 5.90 10.69 -10.53
N VAL A 73 5.70 10.05 -9.38
CA VAL A 73 6.60 10.20 -8.24
C VAL A 73 8.00 9.69 -8.56
N ASP A 74 8.09 8.55 -9.25
CA ASP A 74 9.37 7.97 -9.64
C ASP A 74 10.13 8.89 -10.61
N GLU A 75 9.45 9.48 -11.60
CA GLU A 75 10.03 10.43 -12.57
C GLU A 75 10.42 11.76 -11.92
N ILE A 76 9.54 12.36 -11.11
CA ILE A 76 9.83 13.62 -10.41
C ILE A 76 11.07 13.46 -9.53
N SER A 77 11.17 12.32 -8.86
CA SER A 77 12.30 12.02 -7.98
C SER A 77 13.62 11.74 -8.70
N GLU A 78 13.64 11.64 -10.04
CA GLU A 78 14.90 11.63 -10.80
C GLU A 78 15.50 13.04 -10.88
N LYS A 79 14.64 14.06 -10.93
CA LYS A 79 15.04 15.47 -11.09
C LYS A 79 15.15 16.18 -9.75
N THR A 80 14.31 15.83 -8.79
CA THR A 80 14.23 16.49 -7.48
C THR A 80 14.07 15.45 -6.39
N PRO A 81 15.04 15.29 -5.47
CA PRO A 81 14.95 14.26 -4.44
C PRO A 81 13.72 14.48 -3.55
N ILE A 82 12.75 13.57 -3.68
CA ILE A 82 11.52 13.56 -2.89
C ILE A 82 11.73 12.70 -1.65
N SER A 83 11.60 13.31 -0.47
CA SER A 83 11.75 12.63 0.81
C SER A 83 10.43 12.04 1.31
N LEU A 84 9.31 12.66 0.93
CA LEU A 84 7.96 12.29 1.38
C LEU A 84 6.93 12.66 0.33
N VAL A 85 5.94 11.79 0.15
CA VAL A 85 4.73 12.07 -0.64
C VAL A 85 3.50 12.11 0.28
N ILE A 86 2.71 13.17 0.14
CA ILE A 86 1.43 13.37 0.83
C ILE A 86 0.31 13.33 -0.20
N SER A 87 -0.72 12.54 0.06
CA SER A 87 -1.86 12.42 -0.85
C SER A 87 -3.10 11.90 -0.14
N ASP A 88 -4.21 11.78 -0.88
CA ASP A 88 -5.39 11.07 -0.43
C ASP A 88 -5.11 9.59 -0.14
N PHE A 89 -6.09 8.89 0.43
CA PHE A 89 -5.96 7.49 0.82
C PHE A 89 -5.55 6.56 -0.32
N TRP A 90 -6.24 6.63 -1.46
CA TRP A 90 -6.06 5.72 -2.57
C TRP A 90 -4.77 6.00 -3.31
N THR A 91 -4.45 7.27 -3.50
CA THR A 91 -3.22 7.74 -4.13
C THR A 91 -2.01 7.35 -3.26
N ALA A 92 -2.08 7.53 -1.94
CA ALA A 92 -0.99 7.14 -1.04
C ALA A 92 -0.73 5.64 -1.06
N LYS A 93 -1.81 4.83 -1.01
CA LYS A 93 -1.73 3.37 -1.09
C LYS A 93 -1.09 2.92 -2.40
N ARG A 94 -1.54 3.46 -3.54
CA ARG A 94 -1.02 3.08 -4.86
C ARG A 94 0.46 3.45 -5.02
N ILE A 95 0.87 4.66 -4.65
CA ILE A 95 2.28 5.07 -4.71
C ILE A 95 3.14 4.15 -3.84
N ARG A 96 2.73 3.89 -2.60
CA ARG A 96 3.49 3.03 -1.67
C ARG A 96 3.69 1.60 -2.20
N VAL A 97 2.67 1.03 -2.85
CA VAL A 97 2.72 -0.33 -3.37
C VAL A 97 3.55 -0.40 -4.66
N PHE A 98 3.30 0.54 -5.59
CA PHE A 98 3.74 0.43 -6.98
C PHE A 98 4.99 1.24 -7.33
N SER A 99 5.38 2.25 -6.54
CA SER A 99 6.61 3.00 -6.79
C SER A 99 7.82 2.06 -6.78
N LYS A 100 8.67 2.21 -7.81
CA LYS A 100 9.95 1.52 -7.94
C LYS A 100 10.98 2.07 -6.97
N LYS A 101 10.97 3.39 -6.74
CA LYS A 101 11.92 4.06 -5.82
C LYS A 101 11.56 3.94 -4.34
N LYS A 102 10.41 3.32 -4.02
CA LYS A 102 9.96 3.07 -2.64
C LYS A 102 9.93 4.33 -1.79
N ILE A 103 9.56 5.46 -2.41
CA ILE A 103 9.42 6.73 -1.72
C ILE A 103 8.29 6.62 -0.71
N GLN A 104 8.54 7.11 0.51
CA GLN A 104 7.54 7.07 1.57
C GLN A 104 6.33 7.91 1.15
N SER A 105 5.16 7.27 1.09
CA SER A 105 3.89 7.94 0.82
C SER A 105 2.95 7.77 2.01
N ILE A 106 2.34 8.86 2.44
CA ILE A 106 1.45 8.92 3.60
C ILE A 106 0.11 9.54 3.22
N HIS A 107 -0.92 9.09 3.93
CA HIS A 107 -2.27 9.62 3.82
C HIS A 107 -2.49 10.75 4.83
N VAL A 108 -3.25 11.76 4.45
CA VAL A 108 -3.70 12.83 5.36
C VAL A 108 -5.22 12.96 5.33
N THR A 109 -5.78 13.47 6.43
CA THR A 109 -7.22 13.74 6.51
C THR A 109 -7.61 14.84 5.52
N TYR A 110 -8.60 14.58 4.67
CA TYR A 110 -9.03 15.46 3.58
C TYR A 110 -9.27 16.94 3.96
N ARG A 111 -9.81 17.21 5.16
CA ARG A 111 -10.16 18.59 5.59
C ARG A 111 -9.08 19.32 6.36
N THR A 112 -8.32 18.61 7.18
CA THR A 112 -7.34 19.21 8.10
C THR A 112 -5.91 19.05 7.62
N LEU A 113 -5.69 18.15 6.64
CA LEU A 113 -4.38 17.73 6.15
C LEU A 113 -3.44 17.24 7.27
N GLU A 114 -4.04 16.82 8.38
CA GLU A 114 -3.36 16.23 9.52
C GLU A 114 -3.08 14.75 9.25
N GLY A 115 -2.10 14.17 9.95
CA GLY A 115 -1.75 12.76 9.79
C GLY A 115 -2.88 11.83 10.23
N SER A 116 -3.13 10.78 9.45
CA SER A 116 -4.21 9.82 9.72
C SER A 116 -3.71 8.37 9.70
N HIS A 117 -3.91 7.67 10.81
CA HIS A 117 -3.39 6.32 11.02
C HIS A 117 -4.27 5.22 10.39
N THR A 118 -5.21 5.55 9.51
CA THR A 118 -6.08 4.55 8.84
C THR A 118 -5.28 3.54 8.01
N ILE A 119 -4.16 3.96 7.41
CA ILE A 119 -3.27 3.09 6.59
C ILE A 119 -1.77 3.31 6.81
N SER A 120 -1.40 4.25 7.66
CA SER A 120 -0.02 4.67 7.89
C SER A 120 0.34 4.47 9.35
N ASN A 121 1.59 4.08 9.61
CA ASN A 121 2.09 3.94 10.98
C ASN A 121 2.22 5.34 11.62
N ARG A 122 1.86 5.47 12.90
CA ARG A 122 2.04 6.69 13.69
C ARG A 122 3.46 7.25 13.57
N GLU A 123 4.47 6.37 13.63
CA GLU A 123 5.89 6.75 13.56
C GLU A 123 6.24 7.52 12.28
N TRP A 124 5.50 7.29 11.20
CA TRP A 124 5.73 7.96 9.93
C TRP A 124 5.32 9.42 9.93
N TYR A 125 4.43 9.83 10.83
CA TYR A 125 4.07 11.23 11.00
C TYR A 125 4.99 11.94 12.00
N LEU A 126 5.63 11.18 12.89
CA LEU A 126 6.55 11.70 13.90
C LEU A 126 7.97 11.88 13.36
N LYS A 127 8.38 11.08 12.37
CA LYS A 127 9.68 11.19 11.70
C LYS A 127 9.88 12.55 11.01
N ASP A 128 11.12 13.01 10.95
CA ASP A 128 11.55 14.13 10.10
C ASP A 128 11.92 13.64 8.69
N TYR A 129 11.50 14.39 7.68
CA TYR A 129 11.79 14.10 6.28
C TYR A 129 12.68 15.22 5.70
N PRO A 130 14.02 15.05 5.73
CA PRO A 130 14.92 16.03 5.14
C PRO A 130 14.84 15.94 3.62
N GLY A 131 14.30 16.98 2.98
CA GLY A 131 14.21 17.09 1.53
C GLY A 131 12.85 17.59 1.05
N THR A 132 12.63 17.49 -0.26
CA THR A 132 11.39 18.00 -0.87
C THR A 132 10.22 17.09 -0.51
N VAL A 133 9.10 17.69 -0.11
CA VAL A 133 7.83 17.01 0.10
C VAL A 133 6.94 17.26 -1.11
N ALA A 134 6.46 16.19 -1.73
CA ALA A 134 5.51 16.25 -2.84
C ALA A 134 4.09 16.04 -2.30
N VAL A 135 3.18 16.94 -2.66
CA VAL A 135 1.78 16.91 -2.23
C VAL A 135 0.89 16.78 -3.46
N PHE A 136 0.19 15.65 -3.60
CA PHE A 136 -0.82 15.48 -4.64
C PHE A 136 -2.07 16.26 -4.23
N THR A 137 -2.55 17.09 -5.14
CA THR A 137 -3.67 17.99 -4.85
C THR A 137 -5.03 17.33 -5.04
N GLN A 138 -5.09 16.25 -5.83
CA GLN A 138 -6.31 15.48 -6.07
C GLN A 138 -6.90 14.97 -4.75
N GLY A 139 -8.20 15.16 -4.57
CA GLY A 139 -8.91 14.78 -3.34
C GLY A 139 -8.70 15.70 -2.14
N LEU A 140 -7.57 16.40 -2.04
CA LEU A 140 -7.21 17.25 -0.88
C LEU A 140 -7.59 18.74 -1.06
N GLY A 141 -7.72 19.21 -2.30
CA GLY A 141 -8.12 20.58 -2.62
C GLY A 141 -6.97 21.59 -2.59
N GLU A 142 -6.70 22.23 -3.73
CA GLU A 142 -5.55 23.13 -3.91
C GLU A 142 -5.55 24.33 -2.97
N ASN A 143 -6.68 25.04 -2.84
CA ASN A 143 -6.80 26.21 -1.98
C ASN A 143 -6.51 25.85 -0.52
N ARG A 144 -6.98 24.68 -0.08
CA ARG A 144 -6.82 24.19 1.29
C ARG A 144 -5.37 23.82 1.59
N ILE A 145 -4.70 23.19 0.63
CA ILE A 145 -3.27 22.88 0.71
C ILE A 145 -2.48 24.17 0.91
N GLN A 146 -2.76 25.22 0.11
CA GLN A 146 -2.03 26.48 0.22
C GLN A 146 -2.33 27.23 1.53
N GLU A 147 -3.58 27.19 2.01
CA GLU A 147 -3.98 27.76 3.30
C GLU A 147 -3.20 27.10 4.46
N ILE A 148 -3.19 25.77 4.50
CA ILE A 148 -2.63 25.00 5.63
C ILE A 148 -1.12 24.83 5.51
N TYR A 149 -0.60 24.38 4.37
CA TYR A 149 0.82 24.14 4.17
C TYR A 149 1.59 25.36 3.67
N GLY A 150 0.91 26.44 3.30
CA GLY A 150 1.53 27.65 2.77
C GLY A 150 1.82 27.57 1.27
N THR A 151 2.64 28.50 0.78
CA THR A 151 2.97 28.58 -0.64
C THR A 151 3.98 27.49 -1.03
N PRO A 152 3.70 26.68 -2.07
CA PRO A 152 4.64 25.66 -2.52
C PRO A 152 5.87 26.30 -3.18
N SER A 153 7.03 25.68 -3.00
CA SER A 153 8.29 26.06 -3.64
C SER A 153 8.28 25.80 -5.15
N GLY A 154 7.49 24.82 -5.59
CA GLY A 154 7.32 24.50 -7.01
C GLY A 154 5.98 23.82 -7.26
N LYS A 155 5.55 23.85 -8.52
CA LYS A 155 4.37 23.12 -9.00
C LYS A 155 4.78 22.29 -10.21
N THR A 156 4.35 21.05 -10.23
CA THR A 156 4.53 20.16 -11.38
C THR A 156 3.22 19.46 -11.69
N GLN A 157 3.11 18.98 -12.91
CA GLN A 157 1.93 18.28 -13.40
C GLN A 157 2.37 17.03 -14.13
N CYS A 158 1.64 15.95 -13.89
CA CYS A 158 1.86 14.67 -14.54
C CYS A 158 0.51 14.13 -15.02
N GLY A 159 0.25 14.28 -16.32
CA GLY A 159 -1.08 14.13 -16.90
C GLY A 159 -2.09 15.08 -16.22
N GLU A 160 -3.13 14.53 -15.60
CA GLU A 160 -4.14 15.31 -14.88
C GLU A 160 -3.75 15.58 -13.41
N LEU A 161 -2.69 14.94 -12.92
CA LEU A 161 -2.28 15.00 -11.52
C LEU A 161 -1.45 16.26 -11.29
N ARG A 162 -1.99 17.19 -10.50
CA ARG A 162 -1.28 18.38 -10.04
C ARG A 162 -0.56 18.09 -8.71
N ILE A 163 0.73 18.35 -8.68
CA ILE A 163 1.61 18.03 -7.56
C ILE A 163 2.34 19.31 -7.13
N TYR A 164 2.24 19.62 -5.84
CA TYR A 164 2.94 20.75 -5.23
C TYR A 164 4.20 20.26 -4.52
N LEU A 165 5.29 21.00 -4.69
CA LEU A 165 6.59 20.69 -4.12
C LEU A 165 6.90 21.70 -3.01
N TYR A 166 7.27 21.20 -1.84
CA TYR A 166 7.65 22.00 -0.68
C TYR A 166 9.07 21.66 -0.27
N ALA A 167 9.98 22.63 -0.30
CA ALA A 167 11.36 22.45 0.13
C ALA A 167 11.49 22.41 1.67
N ASP A 168 10.58 23.06 2.41
CA ASP A 168 10.60 23.13 3.86
C ASP A 168 9.53 22.21 4.48
N PHE A 169 9.98 21.18 5.20
CA PHE A 169 9.10 20.24 5.90
C PHE A 169 8.53 20.81 7.20
N ARG A 170 9.08 21.88 7.80
CA ARG A 170 8.73 22.29 9.18
C ARG A 170 7.24 22.52 9.39
N LYS A 171 6.60 23.30 8.52
CA LYS A 171 5.16 23.60 8.62
C LYS A 171 4.31 22.35 8.38
N ILE A 172 4.66 21.55 7.37
CA ILE A 172 3.98 20.30 7.06
C ILE A 172 4.09 19.32 8.24
N GLY A 173 5.29 19.11 8.76
CA GLY A 173 5.56 18.24 9.91
C GLY A 173 4.78 18.62 11.15
N GLN A 174 4.67 19.92 11.46
CA GLN A 174 3.84 20.41 12.57
C GLN A 174 2.36 20.00 12.41
N ILE A 175 1.79 20.20 11.21
CA ILE A 175 0.40 19.82 10.92
C ILE A 175 0.20 18.30 10.98
N LEU A 176 1.11 17.53 10.38
CA LEU A 176 1.06 16.07 10.38
C LEU A 176 1.07 15.48 11.80
N ARG A 177 1.84 16.09 12.72
CA ARG A 177 2.02 15.62 14.11
C ARG A 177 0.87 16.00 15.04
N LYS A 178 0.09 17.02 14.70
CA LYS A 178 -0.93 17.61 15.57
C LYS A 178 -1.93 16.61 16.19
N PRO A 179 -2.44 15.59 15.48
CA PRO A 179 -3.31 14.58 16.08
C PRO A 179 -2.64 13.73 17.16
N PHE A 180 -1.31 13.57 17.09
CA PHE A 180 -0.54 12.66 17.94
C PHE A 180 0.12 13.35 19.14
N GLN A 181 0.02 14.68 19.22
CA GLN A 181 0.54 15.49 20.33
C GLN A 181 -0.52 15.80 21.40
N LYS A 182 -1.80 15.58 21.10
CA LYS A 182 -2.92 15.88 22.00
C LYS A 182 -3.20 14.82 23.07
N THR A 183 -2.44 13.73 23.10
CA THR A 183 -2.52 12.73 24.16
C THR A 183 -1.50 13.06 25.26
N LYS A 184 -1.96 13.85 26.24
CA LYS A 184 -1.37 13.96 27.58
C LYS A 184 -2.46 13.74 28.61
#